data_AF-A0AAU4DFM5-F1
#
_entry.id   AF-A0AAU4DFM5-F1
#
_cell.length_a   1.000
_cell.length_b   1.000
_cell.length_c   1.000
_cell.angle_alpha   90.00
_cell.angle_beta   90.00
_cell.angle_gamma   90.00
#
_symmetry.space_group_name_H-M   'P 1'
#
loop_
_entity.id
_entity.type
_entity.pdbx_description
1 polymer ?
#
loop_
_entity_poly.entity_id
_entity_poly.type
_entity_poly.pdbx_seq_one_letter_code
_entity_poly.pdbx_strand_id
1 'polypeptide(L)'
;MLSGSRRSCAAYLRCVPFDTWEMPVHRHAMETWARDLGLADPVWFIDNGEASHGPKPRLLELLSAVERNTFSVVLVPGPFVFHLDDTRAAKVCHRLSVLGASVLQLPQERTGRQPVPARPDAADAPPVPLRRVPATRAHYGGIG
;
A
#
# COMPACT_ATOMS: atom_id res chain seq x y z
N MET A 1 -22.61 30.52 -14.77
CA MET A 1 -21.37 29.73 -14.55
C MET A 1 -21.79 28.37 -14.05
N LEU A 2 -21.74 27.33 -14.90
CA LEU A 2 -22.08 25.97 -14.48
C LEU A 2 -20.96 25.49 -13.56
N SER A 3 -21.25 25.45 -12.26
CA SER A 3 -20.40 24.78 -11.27
C SER A 3 -20.32 23.32 -11.69
N GLY A 4 -19.23 22.91 -12.34
CA GLY A 4 -18.95 21.50 -12.57
C GLY A 4 -18.87 20.84 -11.20
N SER A 5 -19.88 20.05 -10.84
CA SER A 5 -19.91 19.37 -9.54
C SER A 5 -18.62 18.57 -9.38
N ARG A 6 -17.77 18.99 -8.45
CA ARG A 6 -16.57 18.23 -8.10
C ARG A 6 -17.00 16.84 -7.66
N ARG A 7 -16.26 15.81 -8.08
CA ARG A 7 -16.56 14.42 -7.71
C ARG A 7 -16.47 14.29 -6.19
N SER A 8 -17.48 13.65 -5.58
CA SER A 8 -17.48 13.34 -4.15
C SER A 8 -16.38 12.33 -3.83
N CYS A 9 -15.60 12.62 -2.79
CA CYS A 9 -14.56 11.73 -2.33
C CYS A 9 -14.58 11.58 -0.80
N ALA A 10 -14.08 10.44 -0.35
CA ALA A 10 -13.78 10.18 1.04
C ALA A 10 -12.28 10.01 1.22
N ALA A 11 -11.77 10.23 2.43
CA ALA A 11 -10.41 9.89 2.81
C ALA A 11 -10.44 8.96 4.02
N TYR A 12 -9.58 7.93 3.98
CA TYR A 12 -9.50 6.93 5.04
C TYR A 12 -8.12 6.88 5.67
N LEU A 13 -8.11 6.87 7.00
CA LEU A 13 -6.91 6.75 7.83
C LEU A 13 -7.10 5.73 8.93
N ARG A 14 -5.99 5.10 9.30
CA ARG A 14 -5.88 4.28 10.50
C ARG A 14 -4.55 4.59 11.19
N CYS A 15 -4.59 4.79 12.49
CA CYS A 15 -3.40 5.00 13.31
C CYS A 15 -3.35 4.01 14.46
N VAL A 16 -2.17 3.47 14.76
CA VAL A 16 -1.92 2.66 15.97
C VAL A 16 -0.48 2.94 16.43
N PRO A 17 -0.25 3.26 17.71
CA PRO A 17 -1.24 3.47 18.77
C PRO A 17 -2.12 4.70 18.53
N PHE A 18 -3.07 4.96 19.43
CA PHE A 18 -3.94 6.14 19.34
C PHE A 18 -3.11 7.43 19.23
N ASP A 19 -3.40 8.24 18.21
CA ASP A 19 -2.78 9.54 17.98
C ASP A 19 -3.71 10.66 18.46
N THR A 20 -3.30 11.36 19.51
CA THR A 20 -4.05 12.50 20.07
C THR A 20 -4.15 13.69 19.13
N TRP A 21 -3.29 13.76 18.10
CA TRP A 21 -3.24 14.85 17.14
C TRP A 21 -4.04 14.58 15.86
N GLU A 22 -4.65 13.39 15.74
CA GLU A 22 -5.48 12.97 14.61
C GLU A 22 -4.77 13.04 13.24
N MET A 23 -3.46 12.78 13.21
CA MET A 23 -2.63 12.71 12.00
C MET A 23 -2.72 13.97 11.12
N PRO A 24 -2.47 15.18 11.66
CA PRO A 24 -2.79 16.44 10.98
C PRO A 24 -1.97 16.62 9.70
N VAL A 25 -0.74 16.10 9.66
CA VAL A 25 0.12 16.11 8.48
C VAL A 25 -0.47 15.26 7.34
N HIS A 26 -0.95 14.05 7.64
CA HIS A 26 -1.56 13.18 6.63
C HIS A 26 -2.87 13.77 6.10
N ARG A 27 -3.63 14.41 7.00
CA ARG A 27 -4.87 15.09 6.64
C ARG A 27 -4.62 16.26 5.69
N HIS A 28 -3.69 17.14 6.05
CA HIS A 28 -3.32 18.28 5.23
C HIS A 28 -2.77 17.87 3.85
N ALA A 29 -1.94 16.82 3.80
CA ALA A 29 -1.41 16.29 2.55
C ALA A 29 -2.52 15.75 1.64
N MET A 30 -3.47 14.98 2.18
CA MET A 30 -4.60 14.46 1.39
C MET A 30 -5.58 15.54 0.97
N GLU A 31 -5.86 16.54 1.80
CA GLU A 31 -6.73 17.68 1.44
C GLU A 31 -6.12 18.49 0.29
N THR A 32 -4.81 18.76 0.37
CA THR A 32 -4.08 19.43 -0.71
C THR A 32 -4.14 18.61 -2.00
N TRP A 33 -3.85 17.31 -1.90
CA TRP A 33 -3.89 16.44 -3.06
C TRP A 33 -5.29 16.27 -3.67
N ALA A 34 -6.34 16.19 -2.84
CA ALA A 34 -7.73 16.16 -3.30
C ALA A 34 -8.06 17.41 -4.14
N ARG A 35 -7.59 18.58 -3.67
CA ARG A 35 -7.76 19.86 -4.36
C ARG A 35 -7.03 19.87 -5.70
N ASP A 36 -5.80 19.36 -5.75
CA ASP A 36 -5.00 19.27 -6.97
C ASP A 36 -5.62 18.33 -8.01
N LEU A 37 -6.31 17.27 -7.55
CA LEU A 37 -7.08 16.37 -8.41
C LEU A 37 -8.45 16.94 -8.85
N GLY A 38 -8.82 18.14 -8.39
CA GLY A 38 -10.13 18.75 -8.67
C GLY A 38 -11.30 18.05 -7.97
N LEU A 39 -11.04 17.28 -6.92
CA LEU A 39 -12.06 16.62 -6.10
C LEU A 39 -12.70 17.61 -5.11
N ALA A 40 -13.86 17.21 -4.58
CA ALA A 40 -14.45 17.90 -3.43
C ALA A 40 -13.56 17.72 -2.18
N ASP A 41 -13.82 18.51 -1.13
CA ASP A 41 -13.15 18.27 0.15
C ASP A 41 -13.54 16.88 0.69
N PRO A 42 -12.56 16.05 1.11
CA PRO A 42 -12.82 14.67 1.47
C PRO A 42 -13.61 14.56 2.76
N VAL A 43 -14.60 13.65 2.78
CA VAL A 43 -15.22 13.20 4.03
C VAL A 43 -14.30 12.18 4.72
N TRP A 44 -13.99 12.44 5.98
CA TRP A 44 -12.99 11.69 6.73
C TRP A 44 -13.57 10.47 7.46
N PHE A 45 -12.93 9.31 7.26
CA PHE A 45 -13.17 8.09 8.01
C PHE A 45 -11.87 7.68 8.71
N ILE A 46 -11.87 7.72 10.05
CA ILE A 46 -10.64 7.56 10.84
C ILE A 46 -10.81 6.47 11.90
N ASP A 47 -10.09 5.38 11.76
CA ASP A 47 -9.96 4.34 12.78
C ASP A 47 -8.69 4.61 13.61
N ASN A 48 -8.78 5.53 14.59
CA ASN A 48 -7.66 5.96 15.44
C ASN A 48 -7.52 5.07 16.68
N GLY A 49 -6.34 4.49 16.88
CA GLY A 49 -6.07 3.51 17.93
C GLY A 49 -6.42 2.07 17.54
N GLU A 50 -7.00 1.83 16.37
CA GLU A 50 -7.52 0.52 15.98
C GLU A 50 -6.48 -0.37 15.32
N ALA A 51 -6.20 -1.51 15.96
CA ALA A 51 -5.25 -2.50 15.49
C ALA A 51 -5.54 -3.00 14.07
N SER A 52 -4.50 -3.43 13.34
CA SER A 52 -4.67 -3.97 12.00
C SER A 52 -5.57 -5.21 11.94
N HIS A 53 -5.52 -6.06 12.97
CA HIS A 53 -6.30 -7.29 13.03
C HIS A 53 -7.67 -7.13 13.71
N GLY A 54 -7.94 -5.97 14.33
CA GLY A 54 -9.18 -5.69 15.05
C GLY A 54 -10.29 -5.15 14.15
N PRO A 55 -11.50 -4.95 14.73
CA PRO A 55 -12.58 -4.25 14.06
C PRO A 55 -12.14 -2.84 13.63
N LYS A 56 -12.72 -2.35 12.54
CA LYS A 56 -12.45 -1.04 11.96
C LYS A 56 -13.78 -0.37 11.63
N PRO A 57 -14.46 0.21 12.64
CA PRO A 57 -15.81 0.73 12.48
C PRO A 57 -15.91 1.79 11.39
N ARG A 58 -14.93 2.70 11.26
CA ARG A 58 -14.97 3.73 10.21
C ARG A 58 -14.68 3.17 8.83
N LEU A 59 -13.86 2.13 8.71
CA LEU A 59 -13.74 1.39 7.45
C LEU A 59 -15.07 0.74 7.03
N LEU A 60 -15.82 0.17 7.99
CA LEU A 60 -17.14 -0.42 7.71
C LEU A 60 -18.14 0.65 7.24
N GLU A 61 -18.17 1.81 7.91
CA GLU A 61 -19.01 2.93 7.49
C GLU A 61 -18.66 3.44 6.09
N LEU A 62 -17.35 3.53 5.77
CA LEU A 62 -16.88 3.88 4.44
C LEU A 62 -17.37 2.89 3.38
N LEU A 63 -17.22 1.60 3.63
CA LEU A 63 -17.68 0.55 2.71
C LEU A 63 -19.18 0.69 2.44
N SER A 64 -19.99 0.89 3.49
CA SER A 64 -21.43 1.12 3.33
C SER A 64 -21.76 2.43 2.61
N ALA A 65 -20.97 3.49 2.79
CA ALA A 65 -21.17 4.75 2.08
C ALA A 65 -20.86 4.63 0.57
N VAL A 66 -19.80 3.89 0.23
CA VAL A 66 -19.45 3.57 -1.16
C VAL A 66 -20.51 2.67 -1.79
N GLU A 67 -20.99 1.66 -1.08
CA GLU A 67 -22.07 0.78 -1.55
C GLU A 67 -23.36 1.56 -1.89
N ARG A 68 -23.62 2.65 -1.18
CA ARG A 68 -24.73 3.59 -1.47
C ARG A 68 -24.40 4.62 -2.57
N ASN A 69 -23.27 4.50 -3.26
CA ASN A 69 -22.76 5.45 -4.26
C ASN A 69 -22.55 6.88 -3.73
N THR A 70 -22.31 7.04 -2.42
CA THR A 70 -22.08 8.36 -1.80
C THR A 70 -20.73 8.94 -2.25
N PHE A 71 -19.72 8.08 -2.40
CA PHE A 71 -18.37 8.45 -2.79
C PHE A 71 -17.91 7.57 -3.95
N SER A 72 -17.37 8.20 -4.99
CA SER A 72 -16.79 7.51 -6.16
C SER A 72 -15.27 7.40 -6.09
N VAL A 73 -14.65 8.13 -5.15
CA VAL A 73 -13.20 8.16 -4.94
C VAL A 73 -12.90 8.01 -3.46
N VAL A 74 -11.93 7.15 -3.13
CA VAL A 74 -11.38 6.98 -1.78
C VAL A 74 -9.90 7.29 -1.80
N LEU A 75 -9.49 8.29 -1.03
CA LEU A 75 -8.10 8.68 -0.86
C LEU A 75 -7.48 7.95 0.34
N VAL A 76 -6.26 7.45 0.18
CA VAL A 76 -5.49 6.81 1.25
C VAL A 76 -4.00 7.19 1.16
N PRO A 77 -3.25 7.23 2.27
CA PRO A 77 -1.78 7.31 2.23
C PRO A 77 -1.12 6.11 1.54
N GLY A 78 -1.77 4.95 1.64
CA GLY A 78 -1.40 3.71 0.98
C GLY A 78 -2.22 2.54 1.51
N PRO A 79 -2.27 1.39 0.81
CA PRO A 79 -3.12 0.25 1.19
C PRO A 79 -2.91 -0.26 2.62
N PHE A 80 -1.72 -0.03 3.20
CA PHE A 80 -1.36 -0.42 4.56
C PHE A 80 -2.32 0.10 5.65
N VAL A 81 -3.06 1.18 5.38
CA VAL A 81 -4.06 1.71 6.31
C VAL A 81 -5.21 0.72 6.56
N PHE A 82 -5.51 -0.14 5.58
CA PHE A 82 -6.53 -1.17 5.73
C PHE A 82 -6.02 -2.33 6.56
N HIS A 83 -4.83 -2.83 6.23
CA HIS A 83 -4.19 -3.94 6.90
C HIS A 83 -2.67 -3.92 6.66
N LEU A 84 -1.85 -4.37 7.62
CA LEU A 84 -0.39 -4.45 7.47
C LEU A 84 0.07 -5.58 6.52
N ASP A 85 -0.67 -6.68 6.47
CA ASP A 85 -0.54 -7.69 5.41
C ASP A 85 -1.12 -7.17 4.08
N ASP A 86 -0.27 -7.14 3.05
CA ASP A 86 -0.58 -6.59 1.73
C ASP A 86 -1.72 -7.34 1.02
N THR A 87 -1.82 -8.66 1.20
CA THR A 87 -2.90 -9.46 0.58
C THR A 87 -4.26 -9.06 1.16
N ARG A 88 -4.34 -8.87 2.48
CA ARG A 88 -5.55 -8.39 3.14
C ARG A 88 -5.87 -6.95 2.78
N ALA A 89 -4.86 -6.08 2.66
CA ALA A 89 -5.05 -4.71 2.20
C ALA A 89 -5.59 -4.67 0.76
N ALA A 90 -5.03 -5.46 -0.14
CA ALA A 90 -5.46 -5.58 -1.53
C ALA A 90 -6.91 -6.08 -1.65
N LYS A 91 -7.35 -6.99 -0.78
CA LYS A 91 -8.75 -7.43 -0.72
C LYS A 91 -9.70 -6.28 -0.39
N VAL A 92 -9.31 -5.37 0.49
CA VAL A 92 -10.12 -4.18 0.81
C VAL A 92 -10.16 -3.20 -0.36
N CYS A 93 -9.02 -2.94 -1.01
CA CYS A 93 -8.97 -2.13 -2.24
C CYS A 93 -9.87 -2.72 -3.33
N HIS A 94 -9.78 -4.02 -3.54
CA HIS A 94 -10.62 -4.73 -4.51
C HIS A 94 -12.11 -4.62 -4.16
N ARG A 95 -12.47 -4.77 -2.87
CA ARG A 95 -13.86 -4.61 -2.42
C ARG A 95 -14.39 -3.21 -2.71
N LEU A 96 -13.62 -2.16 -2.41
CA LEU A 96 -13.98 -0.77 -2.72
C LEU A 96 -14.19 -0.56 -4.23
N SER A 97 -13.31 -1.15 -5.05
CA SER A 97 -13.43 -1.11 -6.52
C SER A 97 -14.68 -1.82 -7.03
N VAL A 98 -15.01 -3.00 -6.49
CA VAL A 98 -16.23 -3.74 -6.84
C VAL A 98 -17.49 -2.96 -6.44
N LEU A 99 -17.44 -2.23 -5.33
CA LEU A 99 -18.53 -1.36 -4.88
C LEU A 99 -18.62 -0.03 -5.66
N GLY A 100 -17.74 0.22 -6.62
CA GLY A 100 -17.80 1.39 -7.51
C GLY A 100 -16.90 2.57 -7.14
N ALA A 101 -16.02 2.44 -6.14
CA ALA A 101 -15.05 3.48 -5.79
C ALA A 101 -13.66 3.21 -6.36
N SER A 102 -13.03 4.26 -6.90
CA SER A 102 -11.60 4.25 -7.21
C SER A 102 -10.79 4.56 -5.96
N VAL A 103 -9.84 3.69 -5.60
CA VAL A 103 -8.90 3.93 -4.50
C VAL A 103 -7.67 4.63 -5.06
N LEU A 104 -7.42 5.87 -4.62
CA LEU A 104 -6.24 6.64 -5.00
C LEU A 104 -5.29 6.74 -3.81
N GLN A 105 -4.05 6.33 -4.04
CA GLN A 105 -2.97 6.42 -3.05
C GLN A 105 -2.20 7.73 -3.19
N LEU A 106 -1.94 8.41 -2.07
CA LEU A 106 -1.06 9.58 -2.04
C LEU A 106 0.25 9.26 -2.76
N PRO A 107 0.72 10.12 -3.67
CA PRO A 107 2.02 9.96 -4.31
C PRO A 107 3.08 9.90 -3.22
N GLN A 108 3.78 8.76 -3.10
CA GLN A 108 4.96 8.71 -2.25
C GLN A 108 6.06 9.50 -2.96
N GLU A 109 6.65 10.48 -2.28
CA GLU A 109 7.93 11.01 -2.72
C GLU A 109 8.90 9.82 -2.79
N ARG A 110 9.33 9.47 -4.01
CA ARG A 110 10.16 8.29 -4.28
C ARG A 110 11.51 8.45 -3.58
N THR A 111 11.58 8.03 -2.33
CA THR A 111 12.83 7.74 -1.65
C THR A 111 12.97 6.22 -1.57
N GLY A 112 13.36 5.61 -2.71
CA GLY A 112 14.25 4.45 -2.67
C GLY A 112 13.71 3.01 -2.55
N ARG A 113 12.43 2.69 -2.78
CA ARG A 113 12.05 1.27 -2.94
C ARG A 113 11.06 1.04 -4.08
N GLN A 114 11.60 0.87 -5.28
CA GLN A 114 10.89 0.25 -6.37
C GLN A 114 10.71 -1.24 -6.05
N PRO A 115 9.50 -1.82 -6.19
CA PRO A 115 9.34 -3.27 -6.18
C PRO A 115 10.14 -3.80 -7.37
N VAL A 116 11.13 -4.66 -7.09
CA VAL A 116 11.81 -5.41 -8.15
C VAL A 116 10.74 -6.25 -8.85
N PRO A 117 10.51 -6.10 -10.16
CA PRO A 117 9.62 -7.02 -10.85
C PRO A 117 10.19 -8.43 -10.69
N ALA A 118 9.35 -9.36 -10.21
CA ALA A 118 9.68 -10.77 -10.24
C ALA A 118 10.08 -11.12 -11.68
N ARG A 119 11.33 -11.53 -11.87
CA ARG A 119 11.79 -12.02 -13.18
C ARG A 119 10.88 -13.19 -13.58
N PRO A 120 10.21 -13.14 -14.73
CA PRO A 120 9.78 -14.37 -15.37
C PRO A 120 11.03 -15.09 -15.90
N ASP A 121 11.03 -16.42 -15.82
CA ASP A 121 12.03 -17.33 -16.38
C ASP A 121 13.37 -17.48 -15.65
N ALA A 122 13.33 -18.25 -14.55
CA ALA A 122 14.41 -19.15 -14.17
C ALA A 122 14.02 -20.60 -14.54
N ALA A 123 13.66 -20.81 -15.80
CA ALA A 123 13.30 -22.11 -16.34
C ALA A 123 13.99 -22.39 -17.68
N ASP A 124 15.25 -21.97 -17.89
CA ASP A 124 16.10 -22.59 -18.92
C ASP A 124 17.61 -22.26 -18.80
N ALA A 125 18.25 -22.61 -17.69
CA ALA A 125 19.71 -22.60 -17.63
C ALA A 125 20.22 -24.03 -17.39
N PRO A 126 20.96 -24.66 -18.34
CA PRO A 126 21.56 -25.95 -18.10
C PRO A 126 22.65 -25.84 -17.00
N PRO A 127 22.87 -26.89 -16.19
CA PRO A 127 23.89 -26.87 -15.15
C PRO A 127 25.28 -26.77 -15.79
N VAL A 128 26.03 -25.76 -15.35
CA VAL A 128 27.44 -25.55 -15.69
C VAL A 128 28.25 -26.78 -15.21
N PRO A 129 29.12 -27.39 -16.03
CA PRO A 129 29.86 -28.57 -15.61
C PRO A 129 30.87 -28.22 -14.50
N LEU A 130 30.86 -29.04 -13.44
CA LEU A 130 31.84 -29.03 -12.36
C LEU A 130 33.26 -29.15 -12.94
N ARG A 131 34.05 -28.09 -12.80
CA ARG A 131 35.50 -28.15 -13.08
C ARG A 131 36.13 -29.15 -12.11
N ARG A 132 36.73 -30.20 -12.67
CA ARG A 132 37.52 -31.20 -11.95
C ARG A 132 38.64 -30.53 -11.14
N VAL A 133 38.74 -30.95 -9.89
CA VAL A 133 39.90 -30.74 -9.02
C VAL A 133 41.11 -31.46 -9.62
N PRO A 134 42.28 -30.83 -9.78
CA PRO A 134 43.52 -31.57 -9.85
C PRO A 134 43.98 -31.93 -8.43
N ALA A 135 44.04 -33.23 -8.15
CA ALA A 135 44.74 -33.77 -7.00
C ALA A 135 46.23 -33.43 -7.12
N THR A 136 46.79 -32.73 -6.14
CA THR A 136 48.25 -32.70 -5.96
C THR A 136 48.63 -33.57 -4.76
N ARG A 137 49.42 -34.57 -5.10
CA ARG A 137 49.95 -35.68 -4.33
C ARG A 137 50.91 -35.20 -3.25
N ALA A 138 50.79 -35.77 -2.06
CA ALA A 138 51.77 -35.67 -0.98
C ALA A 138 53.16 -36.18 -1.42
N HIS A 139 54.25 -35.56 -0.94
CA HIS A 139 55.51 -36.26 -0.64
C HIS A 139 56.41 -35.42 0.30
N TYR A 140 56.63 -35.99 1.50
CA TYR A 140 57.88 -36.19 2.27
C TYR A 140 58.89 -35.07 2.59
N GLY A 141 59.30 -35.08 3.88
CA GLY A 141 60.59 -34.58 4.43
C GLY A 141 60.47 -33.22 5.11
N GLY A 142 60.90 -32.97 6.34
CA GLY A 142 61.89 -33.62 7.19
C GLY A 142 62.85 -32.55 7.74
N ILE A 143 62.95 -32.49 9.07
CA ILE A 143 64.00 -31.91 9.93
C ILE A 143 64.36 -30.41 9.87
N GLY A 144 64.48 -29.86 11.08
CA GLY A 144 64.97 -28.54 11.45
C GLY A 144 64.66 -28.28 12.91
#